data_AF-A0A1F5GAX7-F1
#
_entry.id   AF-A0A1F5GAX7-F1
#
_cell.length_a   1.000
_cell.length_b   1.000
_cell.length_c   1.000
_cell.angle_alpha   90.00
_cell.angle_beta   90.00
_cell.angle_gamma   90.00
#
_symmetry.space_group_name_H-M   'P 1'
#
loop_
_entity.id
_entity.type
_entity.pdbx_description
1 polymer ?
#
loop_
_entity_poly.entity_id
_entity_poly.type
_entity_poly.pdbx_seq_one_letter_code
_entity_poly.pdbx_strand_id
1 'polypeptide(L)'
;MPEKEILAILKQKALISRANTVKGRKDLIDLVSLFVLSDFDWDKYHQIISQYQLSDYLQFTGEILTKTTKIEELDLNIHKIAKFKKQILANLQ
;
A
#
# COMPACT_ATOMS: atom_id res chain seq x y z
N MET A 1 2.74 19.97 1.19
CA MET A 1 3.24 18.59 0.98
C MET A 1 2.35 17.93 -0.07
N PRO A 2 2.88 17.01 -0.90
CA PRO A 2 2.03 16.27 -1.84
C PRO A 2 0.91 15.53 -1.11
N GLU A 3 -0.21 15.34 -1.79
CA GLU A 3 -1.38 14.62 -1.25
C GLU A 3 -1.04 13.16 -0.97
N LYS A 4 -1.66 12.57 0.05
CA LYS A 4 -1.31 11.23 0.56
C LYS A 4 -1.57 10.16 -0.48
N GLU A 5 -2.62 10.32 -1.27
CA GLU A 5 -3.06 9.40 -2.30
C GLU A 5 -2.06 9.39 -3.47
N ILE A 6 -1.59 10.57 -3.87
CA ILE A 6 -0.50 10.71 -4.85
C ILE A 6 0.77 10.05 -4.30
N LEU A 7 1.09 10.30 -3.04
CA LEU A 7 2.26 9.71 -2.40
C LEU A 7 2.17 8.18 -2.35
N ALA A 8 0.99 7.62 -2.05
CA ALA A 8 0.75 6.19 -2.07
C ALA A 8 1.00 5.58 -3.46
N ILE A 9 0.51 6.23 -4.53
CA ILE A 9 0.75 5.77 -5.91
C ILE A 9 2.24 5.80 -6.26
N LEU A 10 2.95 6.86 -5.86
CA LEU A 10 4.40 6.94 -6.06
C LEU A 10 5.15 5.85 -5.28
N LYS A 11 4.69 5.50 -4.07
CA LYS A 11 5.23 4.40 -3.27
C LYS A 11 4.94 3.04 -3.91
N GLN A 12 3.76 2.84 -4.49
CA GLN A 12 3.46 1.62 -5.26
C GLN A 12 4.38 1.47 -6.47
N LYS A 13 4.61 2.54 -7.23
CA LYS A 13 5.57 2.52 -8.34
C LYS A 13 6.99 2.14 -7.87
N ALA A 14 7.42 2.71 -6.74
CA ALA A 14 8.73 2.40 -6.16
C ALA A 14 8.81 0.94 -5.71
N LEU A 15 7.74 0.43 -5.08
CA LEU A 15 7.63 -0.96 -4.63
C LEU A 15 7.69 -1.94 -5.81
N ILE A 16 6.94 -1.68 -6.88
CA ILE A 16 6.93 -2.49 -8.11
C ILE A 16 8.31 -2.52 -8.76
N SER A 17 8.93 -1.35 -8.93
CA SER A 17 10.24 -1.24 -9.59
C SER A 17 11.40 -1.82 -8.76
N ARG A 18 11.20 -2.09 -7.46
CA ARG A 18 12.24 -2.56 -6.53
C ARG A 18 11.87 -3.84 -5.81
N ALA A 19 10.92 -4.60 -6.34
CA ALA A 19 10.46 -5.85 -5.75
C ALA A 19 11.64 -6.77 -5.41
N ASN A 20 11.61 -7.40 -4.23
CA ASN A 20 12.67 -8.28 -3.68
C ASN A 20 13.98 -7.59 -3.24
N THR A 21 13.95 -6.29 -2.92
CA THR A 21 15.12 -5.59 -2.34
C THR A 21 14.81 -5.00 -0.96
N VAL A 22 15.86 -4.70 -0.18
CA VAL A 22 15.75 -3.96 1.10
C VAL A 22 15.04 -2.60 0.91
N LYS A 23 15.20 -1.97 -0.26
CA LYS A 23 14.50 -0.72 -0.60
C LYS A 23 13.00 -0.95 -0.82
N GLY A 24 12.62 -2.02 -1.51
CA GLY A 24 11.23 -2.41 -1.67
C GLY A 24 10.52 -2.67 -0.33
N ARG A 25 11.22 -3.23 0.66
CA ARG A 25 10.66 -3.38 2.02
C ARG A 25 10.29 -2.03 2.67
N LYS A 26 11.14 -1.00 2.52
CA LYS A 26 10.85 0.36 3.02
C LYS A 26 9.67 0.99 2.31
N ASP A 27 9.60 0.85 0.99
CA ASP A 27 8.49 1.37 0.19
C ASP A 27 7.14 0.73 0.61
N LEU A 28 7.13 -0.56 0.94
CA LEU A 28 5.95 -1.24 1.49
C LEU A 28 5.53 -0.70 2.86
N ILE A 29 6.49 -0.45 3.75
CA ILE A 29 6.22 0.10 5.09
C ILE A 29 5.58 1.49 4.97
N ASP A 30 6.15 2.35 4.13
CA ASP A 30 5.63 3.69 3.87
C ASP A 30 4.23 3.64 3.22
N LEU A 31 3.99 2.68 2.34
CA LEU A 31 2.70 2.51 1.70
C LEU A 31 1.63 2.08 2.71
N VAL A 32 1.95 1.09 3.56
CA VAL A 32 1.04 0.62 4.60
C VAL A 32 0.77 1.73 5.61
N SER A 33 1.78 2.51 5.99
CA SER A 33 1.60 3.62 6.94
C SER A 33 0.68 4.70 6.39
N LEU A 34 0.69 4.96 5.08
CA LEU A 34 -0.27 5.86 4.42
C LEU A 34 -1.70 5.29 4.42
N PHE A 35 -1.86 4.02 4.04
CA PHE A 35 -3.18 3.39 3.92
C PHE A 35 -3.93 3.23 5.26
N VAL A 36 -3.22 3.26 6.39
CA VAL A 36 -3.84 3.17 7.72
C VAL A 36 -4.18 4.53 8.33
N LEU A 37 -3.86 5.64 7.64
CA LEU A 37 -4.26 6.96 8.08
C LEU A 37 -5.79 7.11 7.98
N SER A 38 -6.40 7.63 9.05
CA SER A 38 -7.86 7.81 9.11
C SER A 38 -8.40 8.81 8.10
N ASP A 39 -7.54 9.69 7.59
CA ASP A 39 -7.85 10.73 6.62
C ASP A 39 -7.30 10.41 5.22
N PHE A 40 -6.97 9.15 4.95
CA PHE A 40 -6.66 8.68 3.60
C PHE A 40 -7.94 8.59 2.76
N ASP A 41 -7.95 9.25 1.61
CA ASP A 41 -9.11 9.34 0.73
C ASP A 41 -9.06 8.24 -0.35
N TRP A 42 -9.75 7.14 -0.08
CA TRP A 42 -9.82 6.00 -0.99
C TRP A 42 -10.53 6.33 -2.30
N ASP A 43 -11.56 7.18 -2.28
CA ASP A 43 -12.29 7.55 -3.49
C ASP A 43 -11.39 8.34 -4.45
N LYS A 44 -10.65 9.31 -3.90
CA LYS A 44 -9.65 10.07 -4.65
C LYS A 44 -8.52 9.19 -5.15
N TYR A 45 -8.02 8.29 -4.31
CA TYR A 45 -7.02 7.31 -4.71
C TYR A 45 -7.49 6.48 -5.91
N HIS A 46 -8.71 5.94 -5.86
CA HIS A 46 -9.31 5.19 -6.96
C HIS A 46 -9.51 6.04 -8.22
N GLN A 47 -9.94 7.30 -8.07
CA GLN A 47 -10.06 8.23 -9.19
C GLN A 47 -8.73 8.40 -9.93
N ILE A 48 -7.62 8.58 -9.19
CA ILE A 48 -6.28 8.74 -9.79
C ILE A 48 -5.85 7.42 -10.45
N ILE A 49 -6.03 6.28 -9.79
CA ILE A 49 -5.69 4.97 -10.37
C ILE A 49 -6.43 4.74 -11.69
N SER A 50 -7.72 5.06 -11.75
CA SER A 50 -8.54 4.94 -12.97
C SER A 50 -8.07 5.91 -14.06
N GLN A 51 -7.89 7.19 -13.70
CA GLN A 51 -7.44 8.24 -14.63
C GLN A 51 -6.13 7.89 -15.33
N TYR A 52 -5.19 7.28 -14.61
CA TYR A 52 -3.87 6.92 -15.12
C TYR A 52 -3.75 5.44 -15.53
N GLN A 53 -4.85 4.67 -15.51
CA GLN A 53 -4.88 3.25 -15.89
C GLN A 53 -3.88 2.39 -15.10
N LEU A 54 -3.77 2.61 -13.80
CA LEU A 54 -2.78 1.97 -12.92
C LEU A 54 -3.33 0.74 -12.18
N SER A 55 -4.30 0.02 -12.75
CA SER A 55 -4.95 -1.13 -12.11
C SER A 55 -3.95 -2.22 -11.70
N ASP A 56 -2.87 -2.42 -12.48
CA ASP A 56 -1.80 -3.36 -12.17
C ASP A 56 -1.09 -3.04 -10.84
N TYR A 57 -1.10 -1.77 -10.42
CA TYR A 57 -0.49 -1.35 -9.15
C TYR A 57 -1.31 -1.88 -7.97
N LEU A 58 -2.65 -1.88 -8.09
CA LEU A 58 -3.55 -2.45 -7.08
C LEU A 58 -3.29 -3.95 -6.94
N GLN A 59 -3.29 -4.67 -8.07
CA GLN A 59 -3.06 -6.11 -8.08
C GLN A 59 -1.71 -6.47 -7.44
N PHE A 60 -0.62 -5.86 -7.90
CA PHE A 60 0.72 -6.15 -7.40
C PHE A 60 0.87 -5.83 -5.91
N THR A 61 0.31 -4.70 -5.48
CA THR A 61 0.31 -4.30 -4.06
C THR A 61 -0.49 -5.30 -3.23
N GLY A 62 -1.66 -5.73 -3.70
CA GLY A 62 -2.49 -6.74 -3.05
C GLY A 62 -1.77 -8.08 -2.89
N GLU A 63 -1.04 -8.52 -3.92
CA GLU A 63 -0.23 -9.75 -3.86
C GLU A 63 0.89 -9.67 -2.81
N ILE A 64 1.61 -8.54 -2.75
CA ILE A 64 2.66 -8.32 -1.74
C ILE A 64 2.06 -8.27 -0.33
N LEU A 65 0.97 -7.52 -0.15
CA LEU A 65 0.30 -7.43 1.15
C LEU A 65 -0.20 -8.80 1.61
N THR A 66 -0.77 -9.59 0.72
CA THR A 66 -1.23 -10.95 1.02
C THR A 66 -0.08 -11.81 1.57
N LYS A 67 1.08 -11.78 0.90
CA LYS A 67 2.29 -12.54 1.31
C LYS A 67 2.98 -12.00 2.57
N THR A 68 2.76 -10.74 2.95
CA THR A 68 3.48 -10.09 4.07
C THR A 68 2.97 -10.54 5.44
N THR A 69 3.72 -11.31 6.22
CA THR A 69 3.22 -11.86 7.49
C THR A 69 3.40 -10.94 8.71
N LYS A 70 4.31 -9.96 8.64
CA LYS A 70 4.57 -8.98 9.69
C LYS A 70 5.24 -7.71 9.14
N ILE A 71 5.01 -6.61 9.84
CA ILE A 71 5.70 -5.32 9.65
C ILE A 71 6.11 -4.80 11.03
N GLU A 72 7.30 -5.20 11.48
CA GLU A 72 7.82 -4.89 12.82
C GLU A 72 8.02 -3.38 12.99
N GLU A 73 8.38 -2.70 11.90
CA GLU A 73 8.58 -1.25 11.84
C GLU A 73 7.31 -0.45 12.13
N LEU A 74 6.14 -1.07 12.03
CA LEU A 74 4.84 -0.51 12.37
C LEU A 74 4.21 -1.17 13.61
N ASP A 75 4.97 -1.96 14.37
CA ASP A 75 4.46 -2.81 15.47
C ASP A 75 3.30 -3.74 15.01
N LEU A 76 3.28 -4.10 13.72
CA LEU A 76 2.32 -5.01 13.13
C LEU A 76 2.89 -6.43 13.15
N ASN A 77 2.77 -7.07 14.30
CA ASN A 77 3.05 -8.49 14.43
C ASN A 77 1.99 -9.36 13.70
N ILE A 78 2.22 -10.67 13.68
CA ILE A 78 1.36 -11.64 12.98
C ILE A 78 -0.12 -11.58 13.38
N HIS A 79 -0.43 -11.20 14.63
CA HIS A 79 -1.80 -11.09 15.13
C HIS A 79 -2.45 -9.75 14.74
N LYS A 80 -1.68 -8.66 14.74
CA LYS A 80 -2.18 -7.30 14.47
C LYS A 80 -2.36 -7.00 12.98
N ILE A 81 -1.51 -7.57 12.13
CA ILE A 81 -1.49 -7.26 10.68
C ILE A 81 -2.78 -7.68 9.96
N ALA A 82 -3.47 -8.71 10.45
CA ALA A 82 -4.66 -9.25 9.80
C ALA A 82 -5.79 -8.22 9.66
N LYS A 83 -6.01 -7.39 10.68
CA LYS A 83 -7.05 -6.35 10.68
C LYS A 83 -6.78 -5.30 9.59
N PHE A 84 -5.55 -4.80 9.54
CA PHE A 84 -5.15 -3.76 8.57
C PHE A 84 -5.16 -4.30 7.14
N LYS A 85 -4.66 -5.52 6.92
CA LYS A 85 -4.75 -6.16 5.60
C LYS A 85 -6.18 -6.26 5.12
N LYS A 86 -7.11 -6.67 5.98
CA LYS A 86 -8.52 -6.80 5.59
C LYS A 86 -9.09 -5.44 5.13
N GLN A 87 -8.76 -4.36 5.83
CA GLN A 87 -9.21 -3.01 5.46
C GLN A 87 -8.58 -2.55 4.15
N ILE A 88 -7.26 -2.72 4.00
CA ILE A 88 -6.53 -2.27 2.81
C ILE A 88 -6.95 -3.09 1.58
N LEU A 89 -6.98 -4.42 1.69
CA LEU A 89 -7.32 -5.31 0.57
C LEU A 89 -8.74 -5.10 0.07
N ALA A 90 -9.70 -4.73 0.94
CA ALA A 90 -11.05 -4.39 0.50
C ALA A 90 -11.09 -3.15 -0.42
N ASN A 91 -10.09 -2.27 -0.35
CA ASN A 91 -9.94 -1.10 -1.22
C ASN A 91 -8.90 -1.31 -2.34
N LEU A 92 -8.34 -2.52 -2.49
CA LEU A 92 -7.43 -2.86 -3.59
C LEU A 92 -8.06 -3.86 -4.57
N GLN A 93 -9.38 -4.10 -4.45
CA GLN A 93 -10.17 -5.01 -5.26
C GLN A 93 -10.87 -4.30 -6.43
#